data_AF-A0A852TQM7-F1
#
_entry.id   AF-A0A852TQM7-F1
#
_cell.length_a   1.000
_cell.length_b   1.000
_cell.length_c   1.000
_cell.angle_alpha   90.00
_cell.angle_beta   90.00
_cell.angle_gamma   90.00
#
_symmetry.space_group_name_H-M   'P 1'
#
loop_
_entity.id
_entity.type
_entity.pdbx_description
1 polymer ?
#
loop_
_entity_poly.entity_id
_entity_poly.type
_entity_poly.pdbx_seq_one_letter_code
_entity_poly.pdbx_strand_id
1 'polypeptide(L)'
;MPSTPSRSPETPPDTAAPAPGAKRRLGNRPVFFFMGLIVAAVFTVGWGFALLSYSGSLHQVSYQTIAWNVVSDTEAEISFQVNSPSPALCLVTATDGQHVQVGQTEVAVPPGVQDTGATIETVRRASAVQVVSCREQGSESESTE
;
A
#
# COMPACT_ATOMS: atom_id res chain seq x y z
N MET A 1 -13.58 1.86 107.31
CA MET A 1 -13.64 1.31 105.94
C MET A 1 -14.54 2.19 105.08
N PRO A 2 -13.98 2.99 104.17
CA PRO A 2 -14.71 3.55 103.04
C PRO A 2 -14.17 2.95 101.73
N SER A 3 -15.05 2.41 100.90
CA SER A 3 -14.73 1.96 99.54
C SER A 3 -15.91 2.31 98.62
N THR A 4 -15.70 3.31 97.79
CA THR A 4 -16.60 3.80 96.73
C THR A 4 -15.71 4.18 95.53
N PRO A 5 -16.18 4.10 94.28
CA PRO A 5 -16.20 2.92 93.43
C PRO A 5 -15.20 3.05 92.25
N SER A 6 -14.76 1.92 91.69
CA SER A 6 -13.99 1.91 90.44
C SER A 6 -14.84 2.39 89.27
N ARG A 7 -14.46 3.53 88.68
CA ARG A 7 -14.88 4.00 87.36
C ARG A 7 -14.22 3.12 86.31
N SER A 8 -14.99 2.24 85.66
CA SER A 8 -14.54 1.53 84.46
C SER A 8 -14.31 2.54 83.32
N PRO A 9 -13.17 2.51 82.61
CA PRO A 9 -12.91 3.42 81.52
C PRO A 9 -13.75 3.04 80.29
N GLU A 10 -14.38 4.06 79.73
CA GLU A 10 -15.03 4.08 78.42
C GLU A 10 -14.03 3.58 77.36
N THR A 11 -14.35 2.47 76.70
CA THR A 11 -13.53 1.94 75.61
C THR A 11 -13.82 2.79 74.36
N PRO A 12 -12.80 3.41 73.73
CA PRO A 12 -13.00 4.19 72.52
C PRO A 12 -13.55 3.28 71.40
N PRO A 13 -14.33 3.81 70.44
CA PRO A 13 -14.85 2.99 69.35
C PRO A 13 -13.66 2.41 68.58
N ASP A 14 -13.61 1.07 68.59
CA ASP A 14 -12.62 0.29 67.86
C ASP A 14 -12.55 0.81 66.43
N THR A 15 -11.35 1.21 66.07
CA THR A 15 -10.99 1.66 64.73
C THR A 15 -11.41 0.59 63.75
N ALA A 16 -12.36 0.90 62.86
CA ALA A 16 -12.79 0.00 61.82
C ALA A 16 -11.55 -0.50 61.05
N ALA A 17 -11.22 -1.78 61.23
CA ALA A 17 -10.13 -2.42 60.50
C ALA A 17 -10.38 -2.22 58.98
N PRO A 18 -9.38 -1.82 58.19
CA PRO A 18 -9.57 -1.70 56.76
C PRO A 18 -9.90 -3.09 56.21
N ALA A 19 -11.01 -3.20 55.50
CA ALA A 19 -11.41 -4.44 54.84
C ALA A 19 -10.23 -5.01 54.04
N PRO A 20 -9.92 -6.31 54.15
CA PRO A 20 -8.77 -6.89 53.47
C PRO A 20 -8.95 -6.64 51.97
N GLY A 21 -7.93 -5.98 51.39
CA GLY A 21 -7.98 -5.43 50.05
C GLY A 21 -8.60 -6.42 49.08
N ALA A 22 -9.67 -5.99 48.41
CA ALA A 22 -10.27 -6.72 47.33
C ALA A 22 -9.16 -7.02 46.30
N LYS A 23 -8.63 -8.24 46.33
CA LYS A 23 -7.75 -8.74 45.29
C LYS A 23 -8.60 -8.66 44.03
N ARG A 24 -8.42 -7.60 43.23
CA ARG A 24 -9.03 -7.45 41.90
C ARG A 24 -8.68 -8.73 41.18
N ARG A 25 -9.63 -9.67 41.11
CA ARG A 25 -9.44 -10.90 40.37
C ARG A 25 -9.20 -10.45 38.95
N LEU A 26 -7.96 -10.58 38.52
CA LEU A 26 -7.49 -10.25 37.19
C LEU A 26 -8.03 -11.33 36.23
N GLY A 27 -9.36 -11.51 36.22
CA GLY A 27 -10.06 -12.51 35.42
C GLY A 27 -9.78 -12.22 33.94
N ASN A 28 -9.18 -13.21 33.28
CA ASN A 28 -8.88 -13.31 31.85
C ASN A 28 -8.07 -12.17 31.19
N ARG A 29 -7.61 -11.14 31.91
CA ARG A 29 -6.70 -10.12 31.36
C ARG A 29 -5.47 -10.66 30.62
N PRO A 30 -4.75 -11.70 31.11
CA PRO A 30 -3.63 -12.24 30.33
C PRO A 30 -4.10 -12.92 29.04
N VAL A 31 -5.25 -13.61 29.05
CA VAL A 31 -5.78 -14.30 27.85
C VAL A 31 -6.13 -13.30 26.75
N PHE A 32 -6.81 -12.19 27.09
CA PHE A 32 -7.10 -11.13 26.12
C PHE A 32 -5.84 -10.44 25.59
N PHE A 33 -4.81 -10.30 26.44
CA PHE A 33 -3.53 -9.75 26.01
C PHE A 33 -2.83 -10.67 25.00
N PHE A 34 -2.77 -11.98 25.27
CA PHE A 34 -2.19 -12.95 24.32
C PHE A 34 -2.99 -13.03 23.02
N MET A 35 -4.33 -13.00 23.10
CA MET A 35 -5.18 -13.00 21.91
C MET A 35 -4.95 -11.73 21.06
N GLY A 36 -4.88 -10.55 21.70
CA GLY A 36 -4.54 -9.31 21.02
C GLY A 36 -3.16 -9.35 20.37
N LEU A 37 -2.17 -9.95 21.03
CA LEU A 37 -0.81 -10.09 20.49
C LEU A 37 -0.76 -11.02 19.27
N ILE A 38 -1.50 -12.13 19.29
CA ILE A 38 -1.61 -13.05 18.14
C ILE A 38 -2.28 -12.33 16.96
N VAL A 39 -3.39 -11.64 17.21
CA VAL A 39 -4.09 -10.88 16.15
C VAL A 39 -3.16 -9.83 15.57
N ALA A 40 -2.49 -9.04 16.41
CA ALA A 40 -1.54 -8.02 15.96
C ALA A 40 -0.41 -8.64 15.11
N ALA A 41 0.15 -9.77 15.52
CA ALA A 41 1.20 -10.47 14.78
C ALA A 41 0.72 -10.97 13.41
N VAL A 42 -0.48 -11.53 13.32
CA VAL A 42 -1.05 -11.97 12.04
C VAL A 42 -1.30 -10.77 11.11
N PHE A 43 -1.85 -9.68 11.64
CA PHE A 43 -2.08 -8.47 10.86
C PHE A 43 -0.78 -7.83 10.37
N THR A 44 0.26 -7.72 11.21
CA THR A 44 1.54 -7.12 10.80
C THR A 44 2.26 -7.97 9.77
N VAL A 45 2.27 -9.29 9.94
CA VAL A 45 2.88 -10.22 8.97
C VAL A 45 2.08 -10.23 7.67
N GLY A 46 0.75 -10.40 7.74
CA GLY A 46 -0.10 -10.44 6.56
C GLY A 46 -0.06 -9.13 5.76
N TRP A 47 -0.13 -7.98 6.42
CA TRP A 47 -0.01 -6.68 5.77
C TRP A 47 1.40 -6.42 5.24
N GLY A 48 2.43 -6.84 5.97
CA GLY A 48 3.83 -6.75 5.53
C GLY A 48 4.08 -7.54 4.25
N PHE A 49 3.59 -8.78 4.17
CA PHE A 49 3.67 -9.59 2.95
C PHE A 49 2.89 -8.98 1.79
N ALA A 50 1.70 -8.43 2.04
CA ALA A 50 0.92 -7.74 1.00
C ALA A 50 1.70 -6.54 0.43
N LEU A 51 2.29 -5.69 1.28
CA LEU A 51 3.11 -4.57 0.84
C LEU A 51 4.35 -5.03 0.06
N LEU A 52 5.03 -6.08 0.52
CA LEU A 52 6.19 -6.63 -0.17
C LEU A 52 5.82 -7.20 -1.55
N SER A 53 4.68 -7.87 -1.67
CA SER A 53 4.16 -8.36 -2.95
C SER A 53 3.80 -7.23 -3.92
N TYR A 54 3.28 -6.11 -3.40
CA TYR A 54 3.04 -4.90 -4.19
C TYR A 54 4.34 -4.23 -4.63
N SER A 55 5.39 -4.34 -3.80
CA SER A 55 6.74 -3.85 -4.12
C SER A 55 7.59 -4.86 -4.90
N GLY A 56 7.09 -6.06 -5.24
CA GLY A 56 7.81 -7.04 -6.06
C GLY A 56 8.25 -6.49 -7.42
N SER A 57 7.68 -5.37 -7.83
CA SER A 57 8.06 -4.52 -8.96
C SER A 57 9.37 -3.74 -8.77
N LEU A 58 10.26 -4.08 -7.83
CA LEU A 58 11.54 -3.36 -7.61
C LEU A 58 12.51 -3.40 -8.80
N HIS A 59 12.27 -4.27 -9.80
CA HIS A 59 12.84 -4.13 -11.15
C HIS A 59 11.94 -3.22 -12.01
N GLN A 60 11.60 -2.05 -11.46
CA GLN A 60 10.61 -1.19 -12.08
C GLN A 60 11.24 -0.51 -13.29
N VAL A 61 10.75 -0.86 -14.49
CA VAL A 61 10.98 -0.06 -15.68
C VAL A 61 10.47 1.35 -15.39
N SER A 62 11.38 2.32 -15.31
CA SER A 62 10.98 3.71 -15.11
C SER A 62 10.78 4.36 -16.47
N TYR A 63 9.72 5.13 -16.61
CA TYR A 63 9.41 5.85 -17.83
C TYR A 63 8.93 7.25 -17.52
N GLN A 64 9.24 8.18 -18.42
CA GLN A 64 8.85 9.57 -18.33
C GLN A 64 8.42 10.06 -19.71
N THR A 65 7.22 10.62 -19.81
CA THR A 65 6.79 11.31 -21.03
C THR A 65 7.51 12.66 -21.12
N ILE A 66 8.18 12.92 -22.24
CA ILE A 66 8.91 14.16 -22.50
C ILE A 66 7.96 15.17 -23.16
N ALA A 67 7.35 14.77 -24.28
CA ALA A 67 6.39 15.59 -25.01
C ALA A 67 5.44 14.71 -25.84
N TRP A 68 4.32 15.29 -26.25
CA TRP A 68 3.41 14.69 -27.22
C TRP A 68 2.86 15.78 -28.14
N ASN A 69 2.49 15.38 -29.36
CA ASN A 69 1.93 16.26 -30.37
C ASN A 69 0.79 15.53 -31.12
N VAL A 70 -0.30 16.24 -31.39
CA VAL A 70 -1.41 15.70 -32.18
C VAL A 70 -1.22 16.20 -33.60
N VAL A 71 -0.80 15.31 -34.50
CA VAL A 71 -0.43 15.66 -35.87
C VAL A 71 -1.69 15.82 -36.74
N SER A 72 -2.68 14.93 -36.55
CA SER A 72 -3.92 14.96 -37.32
C SER A 72 -5.12 14.39 -36.53
N ASP A 73 -6.27 14.27 -37.20
CA ASP A 73 -7.45 13.60 -36.64
C ASP A 73 -7.26 12.09 -36.46
N THR A 74 -6.25 11.51 -37.09
CA THR A 74 -6.00 10.06 -37.09
C THR A 74 -4.59 9.70 -36.66
N GLU A 75 -3.81 10.66 -36.18
CA GLU A 75 -2.39 10.44 -35.88
C GLU A 75 -1.91 11.36 -34.75
N ALA A 76 -1.19 10.77 -33.81
CA ALA A 76 -0.51 11.50 -32.73
C ALA A 76 0.90 10.94 -32.53
N GLU A 77 1.80 11.79 -32.06
CA GLU A 77 3.20 11.45 -31.79
C GLU A 77 3.51 11.68 -30.31
N ILE A 78 4.39 10.84 -29.77
CA ILE A 78 4.91 10.98 -28.40
C ILE A 78 6.42 10.80 -28.40
N SER A 79 7.10 11.52 -27.53
CA SER A 79 8.48 11.28 -27.12
C SER A 79 8.53 10.98 -25.63
N PHE A 80 9.24 9.92 -25.27
CA PHE A 80 9.36 9.46 -23.89
C PHE A 80 10.72 8.83 -23.64
N GLN A 81 11.17 8.94 -22.39
CA GLN A 81 12.38 8.31 -21.91
C GLN A 81 11.99 7.06 -21.13
N VAL A 82 12.74 5.98 -21.34
CA VAL A 82 12.59 4.72 -20.60
C VAL A 82 13.95 4.34 -20.04
N ASN A 83 13.98 3.93 -18.79
CA ASN A 83 15.12 3.30 -18.17
C ASN A 83 14.72 1.91 -17.68
N SER A 84 15.26 0.89 -18.35
CA SER A 84 14.97 -0.51 -18.06
C SER A 84 16.26 -1.31 -17.94
N PRO A 85 16.42 -2.20 -16.95
CA PRO A 85 17.58 -3.08 -16.89
C PRO A 85 17.55 -4.18 -17.96
N SER A 86 16.38 -4.52 -18.52
CA SER A 86 16.18 -5.54 -19.56
C SER A 86 15.36 -4.99 -20.75
N PRO A 87 15.28 -5.68 -21.91
CA PRO A 87 14.38 -5.27 -22.98
C PRO A 87 12.95 -5.12 -22.48
N ALA A 88 12.31 -3.98 -22.76
CA ALA A 88 10.96 -3.68 -22.30
C ALA A 88 10.00 -3.46 -23.48
N LEU A 89 8.72 -3.71 -23.24
CA LEU A 89 7.61 -3.38 -24.12
C LEU A 89 6.76 -2.31 -23.45
N CYS A 90 6.75 -1.12 -24.04
CA CYS A 90 5.99 0.01 -23.55
C CYS A 90 4.67 0.15 -24.30
N LEU A 91 3.58 0.23 -23.54
CA LEU A 91 2.25 0.48 -24.01
C LEU A 91 1.99 1.98 -24.02
N VAL A 92 1.75 2.53 -25.20
CA VAL A 92 1.40 3.94 -25.38
C VAL A 92 -0.06 4.02 -25.80
N THR A 93 -0.80 4.95 -25.21
CA THR A 93 -2.21 5.18 -25.51
C THR A 93 -2.48 6.65 -25.77
N ALA A 94 -3.29 6.89 -26.80
CA ALA A 94 -3.86 8.19 -27.09
C ALA A 94 -5.31 8.24 -26.60
N THR A 95 -5.70 9.33 -25.95
CA THR A 95 -7.06 9.56 -25.43
C THR A 95 -7.66 10.85 -25.97
N ASP A 96 -9.00 10.90 -26.02
CA ASP A 96 -9.77 12.08 -26.40
C ASP A 96 -10.01 13.05 -25.23
N GLY A 97 -10.73 14.16 -25.48
CA GLY A 97 -11.09 15.14 -24.45
C GLY A 97 -12.07 14.65 -23.39
N GLN A 98 -12.56 13.42 -23.51
CA GLN A 98 -13.38 12.70 -22.52
C GLN A 98 -12.57 11.57 -21.84
N HIS A 99 -11.26 11.49 -22.09
CA HIS A 99 -10.34 10.46 -21.60
C HIS A 99 -10.65 9.04 -22.09
N VAL A 100 -11.40 8.90 -23.19
CA VAL A 100 -11.63 7.62 -23.87
C VAL A 100 -10.44 7.31 -24.76
N GLN A 101 -9.96 6.07 -24.74
CA GLN A 101 -8.91 5.59 -25.63
C GLN A 101 -9.34 5.68 -27.10
N VAL A 102 -8.49 6.28 -27.92
CA VAL A 102 -8.72 6.46 -29.36
C VAL A 102 -7.61 5.87 -30.22
N GLY A 103 -6.52 5.42 -29.62
CA GLY A 103 -5.43 4.74 -30.30
C GLY A 103 -4.48 4.12 -29.29
N GLN A 104 -3.76 3.09 -29.71
CA GLN A 104 -2.79 2.38 -28.88
C GLN A 104 -1.68 1.84 -29.76
N THR A 105 -0.45 1.86 -29.24
CA THR A 105 0.69 1.21 -29.89
C THR A 105 1.62 0.60 -28.85
N GLU A 106 2.40 -0.39 -29.27
CA GLU A 106 3.42 -1.05 -28.46
C GLU A 106 4.80 -0.74 -29.02
N VAL A 107 5.71 -0.35 -28.14
CA VAL A 107 7.06 0.07 -28.50
C VAL A 107 8.06 -0.80 -27.77
N ALA A 108 8.86 -1.56 -28.52
CA ALA A 108 9.97 -2.32 -27.97
C ALA A 108 11.15 -1.41 -27.70
N VAL A 109 11.63 -1.37 -26.45
CA VAL A 109 12.74 -0.54 -26.02
C VAL A 109 13.90 -1.43 -25.56
N PRO A 110 15.12 -1.22 -26.07
CA PRO A 110 16.32 -1.92 -25.60
C PRO A 110 16.62 -1.66 -24.12
N PRO A 111 17.44 -2.50 -23.47
CA PRO A 111 17.90 -2.23 -22.12
C PRO A 111 18.74 -0.95 -22.05
N GLY A 112 18.73 -0.32 -20.88
CA GLY A 112 19.41 0.94 -20.57
C GLY A 112 18.46 2.14 -20.54
N VAL A 113 19.06 3.33 -20.51
CA VAL A 113 18.35 4.61 -20.63
C VAL A 113 18.22 4.95 -22.11
N GLN A 114 16.99 5.04 -22.61
CA GLN A 114 16.69 5.31 -24.01
C GLN A 114 15.66 6.44 -24.13
N ASP A 115 15.95 7.39 -25.02
CA ASP A 115 14.98 8.38 -25.46
C ASP A 115 14.37 7.87 -26.77
N THR A 116 13.06 7.60 -26.78
CA THR A 116 12.36 6.98 -27.91
C THR A 116 11.08 7.75 -28.21
N GLY A 117 10.65 7.69 -29.47
CA GLY A 117 9.38 8.24 -29.91
C GLY A 117 8.55 7.19 -30.63
N ALA A 118 7.24 7.41 -30.64
CA ALA A 118 6.31 6.56 -31.35
C ALA A 118 5.17 7.37 -31.96
N THR A 119 4.71 6.88 -33.10
CA THR A 119 3.52 7.37 -33.78
C THR A 119 2.37 6.42 -33.47
N ILE A 120 1.23 7.00 -33.12
CA ILE A 120 0.01 6.29 -32.76
C ILE A 120 -1.04 6.63 -33.81
N GLU A 121 -1.52 5.61 -34.50
CA GLU A 121 -2.72 5.72 -35.33
C GLU A 121 -3.95 5.82 -34.42
N THR A 122 -4.77 6.84 -34.64
CA THR A 122 -5.98 7.09 -33.85
C THR A 122 -7.23 7.00 -34.71
N VAL A 123 -8.32 6.52 -34.14
CA VAL A 123 -9.62 6.45 -34.84
C VAL A 123 -10.34 7.80 -34.87
N ARG A 124 -9.86 8.77 -34.10
CA ARG A 124 -10.36 10.14 -33.96
C ARG A 124 -9.31 11.03 -33.30
N ARG A 125 -9.49 12.35 -33.36
CA ARG A 125 -8.54 13.33 -32.82
C ARG A 125 -8.27 13.05 -31.33
N ALA A 126 -7.00 12.78 -31.02
CA ALA A 126 -6.52 12.70 -29.66
C ALA A 126 -6.40 14.10 -29.04
N SER A 127 -6.52 14.19 -27.73
CA SER A 127 -6.19 15.39 -26.95
C SER A 127 -5.05 15.17 -25.97
N ALA A 128 -4.71 13.91 -25.67
CA ALA A 128 -3.57 13.55 -24.84
C ALA A 128 -2.99 12.22 -25.29
N VAL A 129 -1.68 12.05 -25.10
CA VAL A 129 -0.98 10.79 -25.32
C VAL A 129 -0.10 10.51 -24.11
N GLN A 130 -0.10 9.27 -23.64
CA GLN A 130 0.69 8.86 -22.49
C GLN A 130 1.18 7.42 -22.61
N VAL A 131 2.31 7.17 -21.95
CA VAL A 131 2.77 5.80 -21.67
C VAL A 131 1.96 5.25 -20.51
N VAL A 132 1.24 4.15 -20.72
CA VAL A 132 0.36 3.52 -19.72
C VAL A 132 1.14 2.56 -18.83
N SER A 133 2.02 1.77 -19.46
CA SER A 133 2.81 0.76 -18.76
C SER A 133 4.03 0.41 -19.59
N CYS A 134 5.17 0.23 -18.94
CA CYS A 134 6.30 -0.48 -19.55
C CYS A 134 6.53 -1.75 -18.73
N ARG A 135 6.51 -2.89 -19.41
CA ARG A 135 6.80 -4.19 -18.82
C ARG A 135 8.07 -4.72 -19.44
N GLU A 136 8.92 -5.35 -18.63
CA GLU A 136 10.02 -6.14 -19.17
C GLU A 136 9.44 -7.20 -20.09
N GLN A 137 10.04 -7.44 -21.25
CA GLN A 137 9.71 -8.60 -22.06
C GLN A 137 10.30 -9.82 -21.36
N GLY A 138 9.59 -10.29 -20.34
CA GLY A 138 9.67 -11.69 -19.96
C GLY A 138 9.40 -12.51 -21.21
N SER A 139 10.18 -13.57 -21.41
CA SER A 139 9.99 -14.55 -22.47
C SER A 139 8.67 -15.32 -22.30
N GLU A 140 7.53 -14.62 -22.30
CA GLU A 140 6.18 -15.16 -22.33
C GLU A 140 5.64 -15.05 -23.76
N SER A 141 6.43 -15.56 -24.69
CA SER A 141 5.88 -16.26 -25.85
C SER A 141 5.64 -17.72 -25.45
N GLU A 142 4.86 -17.97 -24.40
CA GLU A 142 4.24 -19.27 -24.14
C GLU A 142 2.77 -19.17 -24.55
N SER A 143 2.58 -18.90 -25.83
CA SER A 143 1.33 -19.16 -26.53
C SER A 143 1.18 -20.67 -26.69
N THR A 144 0.25 -21.25 -25.94
CA THR A 144 -0.73 -22.23 -26.42
C THR A 144 -0.17 -23.43 -27.22
N GLU A 145 -0.14 -24.61 -26.58
CA GLU A 145 -0.75 -25.82 -27.15
C GLU A 145 -1.28 -26.76 -26.05
#